data_AF-U6DS83-F1
#
_entry.id   AF-U6DS83-F1
#
_cell.length_a   1.000
_cell.length_b   1.000
_cell.length_c   1.000
_cell.angle_alpha   90.00
_cell.angle_beta   90.00
_cell.angle_gamma   90.00
#
_symmetry.space_group_name_H-M   'P 1'
#
loop_
_entity.id
_entity.type
_entity.pdbx_description
1 polymer ?
#
loop_
_entity_poly.entity_id
_entity_poly.type
_entity_poly.pdbx_seq_one_letter_code
_entity_poly.pdbx_strand_id
1 'polypeptide(L)'
;LFLCCLLNLQESGLLCEVEAERLFSNIPEIARLHRGLWASVMAPVLEKARRTRALLQPGDFLRGFKMFGSLFKPYVRYCLEEEGCMEYMRGLLRDNDLFRAYVTWAEKHPQCQRLKLSDMLAKPHQRLTKYPLLLKSVLRRTDEPRAKEAVVTMIDSAERFIHHVNACMRQRQGGA
;
A
#
# COMPACT_ATOMS: atom_id res chain seq x y z
N LEU A 1 -0.23 -13.59 -4.48
CA LEU A 1 -1.15 -14.70 -4.79
C LEU A 1 -1.90 -14.40 -6.08
N PHE A 2 -3.00 -13.61 -6.05
CA PHE A 2 -3.83 -13.33 -7.24
C PHE A 2 -3.05 -13.00 -8.51
N LEU A 3 -2.21 -11.96 -8.51
CA LEU A 3 -1.41 -11.61 -9.69
C LEU A 3 -0.57 -12.78 -10.22
N CYS A 4 0.18 -13.46 -9.35
CA CYS A 4 0.99 -14.61 -9.76
C CYS A 4 0.14 -15.78 -10.28
N CYS A 5 -1.00 -16.06 -9.63
CA CYS A 5 -1.92 -17.10 -10.07
C CYS A 5 -2.51 -16.78 -11.45
N LEU A 6 -2.90 -15.53 -11.68
CA LEU A 6 -3.39 -15.08 -12.98
C LEU A 6 -2.31 -15.26 -14.06
N LEU A 7 -1.08 -14.82 -13.81
CA LEU A 7 0.02 -14.97 -14.76
C LEU A 7 0.30 -16.45 -15.08
N ASN A 8 0.30 -17.33 -14.08
CA ASN A 8 0.47 -18.77 -14.31
C ASN A 8 -0.68 -19.40 -15.12
N LEU A 9 -1.92 -18.95 -14.93
CA LEU A 9 -3.06 -19.39 -15.73
C LEU A 9 -2.92 -18.92 -17.19
N GLN A 10 -2.43 -17.69 -17.39
CA GLN A 10 -2.18 -17.13 -18.72
C GLN A 10 -1.07 -17.86 -19.46
N GLU A 11 -0.02 -18.30 -18.77
CA GLU A 11 1.01 -19.19 -19.34
C GLU A 11 0.43 -20.53 -19.83
N SER A 12 -0.70 -20.95 -19.25
CA SER A 12 -1.43 -22.17 -19.65
C SER A 12 -2.55 -21.90 -20.68
N GLY A 13 -2.66 -20.68 -21.22
CA GLY A 13 -3.67 -20.29 -22.20
C GLY A 13 -5.05 -19.95 -21.60
N LEU A 14 -5.16 -19.77 -20.28
CA LEU A 14 -6.40 -19.43 -19.59
C LEU A 14 -6.40 -17.96 -19.15
N LEU A 15 -7.56 -17.29 -19.24
CA LEU A 15 -7.73 -15.88 -18.82
C LEU A 15 -6.78 -14.91 -19.53
N CYS A 16 -6.36 -15.21 -20.76
CA CYS A 16 -5.47 -14.36 -21.55
C CYS A 16 -6.10 -13.00 -21.91
N GLU A 17 -7.42 -12.92 -21.91
CA GLU A 17 -8.20 -11.70 -22.09
C GLU A 17 -8.19 -10.77 -20.87
N VAL A 18 -7.76 -11.25 -19.70
CA VAL A 18 -7.71 -10.46 -18.47
C VAL A 18 -6.42 -9.67 -18.42
N GLU A 19 -6.53 -8.36 -18.55
CA GLU A 19 -5.38 -7.45 -18.52
C GLU A 19 -4.90 -7.25 -17.07
N ALA A 20 -3.81 -7.92 -16.70
CA ALA A 20 -3.27 -7.90 -15.34
C ALA A 20 -2.92 -6.48 -14.86
N GLU A 21 -2.37 -5.63 -15.74
CA GLU A 21 -2.05 -4.23 -15.40
C GLU A 21 -3.31 -3.40 -15.13
N ARG A 22 -4.42 -3.64 -15.85
CA ARG A 22 -5.69 -2.96 -15.59
C ARG A 22 -6.37 -3.45 -14.32
N LEU A 23 -6.13 -4.69 -13.91
CA LEU A 23 -6.70 -5.27 -12.70
C LEU A 23 -5.92 -4.90 -11.43
N PHE A 24 -4.59 -4.84 -11.51
CA PHE A 24 -3.72 -4.68 -10.34
C PHE A 24 -2.88 -3.39 -10.35
N SER A 25 -2.93 -2.58 -11.40
CA SER A 25 -2.11 -1.39 -11.56
C SER A 25 -0.63 -1.69 -11.26
N ASN A 26 0.07 -0.81 -10.54
CA ASN A 26 1.46 -0.93 -10.15
C ASN A 26 1.67 -1.55 -8.75
N ILE A 27 0.81 -2.48 -8.30
CA ILE A 27 1.00 -3.21 -7.03
C ILE A 27 2.42 -3.78 -6.86
N PRO A 28 3.09 -4.33 -7.90
CA PRO A 28 4.49 -4.78 -7.75
C PRO A 28 5.45 -3.68 -7.31
N GLU A 29 5.26 -2.44 -7.77
CA GLU A 29 6.04 -1.28 -7.33
C GLU A 29 5.74 -0.91 -5.88
N ILE A 30 4.46 -0.91 -5.49
CA ILE A 30 4.05 -0.69 -4.09
C ILE A 30 4.66 -1.74 -3.17
N ALA A 31 4.70 -3.01 -3.59
CA ALA A 31 5.32 -4.08 -2.83
C ALA A 31 6.84 -3.89 -2.71
N ARG A 32 7.53 -3.47 -3.78
CA ARG A 32 8.97 -3.13 -3.76
C ARG A 32 9.25 -1.96 -2.82
N LEU A 33 8.43 -0.92 -2.85
CA LEU A 33 8.51 0.23 -1.94
C LEU A 33 8.45 -0.23 -0.48
N HIS A 34 7.44 -1.02 -0.09
CA HIS A 34 7.30 -1.42 1.32
C HIS A 34 8.42 -2.36 1.77
N ARG A 35 8.93 -3.24 0.89
CA ARG A 35 10.14 -4.03 1.16
C ARG A 35 11.35 -3.14 1.36
N GLY A 36 11.52 -2.10 0.54
CA GLY A 36 12.58 -1.11 0.68
C GLY A 36 12.48 -0.34 2.00
N LEU A 37 11.30 0.16 2.35
CA LEU A 37 11.05 0.83 3.63
C LEU A 37 11.36 -0.08 4.82
N TRP A 38 10.98 -1.36 4.73
CA TRP A 38 11.28 -2.34 5.77
C TRP A 38 12.79 -2.53 5.94
N ALA A 39 13.49 -2.84 4.85
CA ALA A 39 14.92 -3.13 4.88
C ALA A 39 15.77 -1.92 5.27
N SER A 40 15.41 -0.72 4.81
CA SER A 40 16.23 0.49 5.00
C SER A 40 15.90 1.28 6.27
N VAL A 41 14.68 1.15 6.80
CA VAL A 41 14.21 1.94 7.95
C VAL A 41 13.76 1.06 9.10
N MET A 42 12.80 0.16 8.87
CA MET A 42 12.18 -0.57 9.99
C MET A 42 13.13 -1.57 10.64
N ALA A 43 13.77 -2.44 9.84
CA ALA A 43 14.66 -3.48 10.35
C ALA A 43 15.87 -2.91 11.11
N PRO A 44 16.62 -1.91 10.60
CA PRO A 44 17.76 -1.33 11.32
C PRO A 44 17.38 -0.70 12.67
N VAL A 45 16.22 -0.05 12.77
CA VAL A 45 15.74 0.55 14.02
C VAL A 45 15.38 -0.54 15.04
N LEU A 46 14.71 -1.60 14.59
CA LEU A 46 14.40 -2.76 15.45
C LEU A 46 15.66 -3.50 15.90
N GLU A 47 16.63 -3.69 15.01
CA GLU A 47 17.92 -4.33 15.32
C GLU A 47 18.73 -3.51 16.32
N LYS A 48 18.77 -2.18 16.16
CA LYS A 48 19.40 -1.27 17.12
C LYS A 48 18.79 -1.46 18.51
N ALA A 49 17.46 -1.40 18.63
CA ALA A 49 16.76 -1.56 19.91
C ALA A 49 17.01 -2.95 20.54
N ARG A 50 17.00 -4.02 19.74
CA ARG A 50 17.31 -5.38 20.22
C ARG A 50 18.75 -5.49 20.72
N ARG A 51 19.71 -4.94 19.98
CA ARG A 51 21.14 -4.98 20.33
C ARG A 51 21.45 -4.19 21.59
N THR A 52 20.87 -2.99 21.73
CA THR A 52 21.11 -2.13 22.90
C THR A 52 20.22 -2.45 24.09
N ARG A 53 19.19 -3.28 23.90
CA ARG A 53 18.09 -3.52 24.85
C ARG A 53 17.37 -2.24 25.28
N ALA A 54 17.49 -1.17 24.49
CA ALA A 54 16.80 0.09 24.72
C ALA A 54 15.38 0.04 24.15
N LEU A 55 14.49 0.86 24.70
CA LEU A 55 13.17 1.09 24.12
C LEU A 55 13.30 1.72 22.72
N LEU A 56 12.38 1.38 21.83
CA LEU A 56 12.30 1.99 20.51
C LEU A 56 12.13 3.50 20.62
N GLN A 57 13.04 4.23 19.99
CA GLN A 57 12.99 5.69 19.95
C GLN A 57 12.31 6.13 18.65
N PRO A 58 11.18 6.86 18.71
CA PRO A 58 10.49 7.33 17.51
C PRO A 58 11.38 8.16 16.58
N GLY A 59 12.35 8.90 17.15
CA GLY A 59 13.33 9.68 16.39
C GLY A 59 14.19 8.84 15.44
N ASP A 60 14.40 7.56 15.72
CA ASP A 60 15.21 6.68 14.86
C ASP A 60 14.53 6.41 13.50
N PHE A 61 13.20 6.57 13.41
CA PHE A 61 12.46 6.44 12.16
C PHE A 61 12.49 7.72 11.30
N LEU A 62 12.89 8.86 11.87
CA LEU A 62 12.73 10.18 11.26
C LEU A 62 13.37 10.28 9.88
N ARG A 63 14.58 9.74 9.70
CA ARG A 63 15.30 9.78 8.42
C ARG A 63 14.48 9.13 7.30
N GLY A 64 13.86 7.99 7.58
CA GLY A 64 13.04 7.27 6.62
C GLY A 64 11.79 8.06 6.23
N PHE A 65 11.08 8.60 7.22
CA PHE A 65 9.85 9.35 7.01
C PHE A 65 10.06 10.76 6.47
N LYS A 66 11.24 11.37 6.61
CA LYS A 66 11.59 12.59 5.87
C LYS A 66 11.59 12.38 4.36
N MET A 67 11.88 11.16 3.90
CA MET A 67 11.84 10.77 2.49
C MET A 67 10.48 10.21 2.07
N PHE A 68 9.42 10.34 2.89
CA PHE A 68 8.12 9.73 2.60
C PHE A 68 7.60 10.12 1.22
N GLY A 69 7.64 11.40 0.86
CA GLY A 69 7.13 11.85 -0.45
C GLY A 69 7.85 11.24 -1.66
N SER A 70 9.16 11.03 -1.59
CA SER A 70 9.92 10.42 -2.68
C SER A 70 9.79 8.90 -2.68
N LEU A 71 9.88 8.26 -1.51
CA LEU A 71 9.72 6.81 -1.37
C LEU A 71 8.32 6.35 -1.76
N PHE A 72 7.28 7.12 -1.40
CA PHE A 72 5.89 6.77 -1.64
C PHE A 72 5.35 7.19 -3.00
N LYS A 73 6.16 7.81 -3.87
CA LYS A 73 5.75 8.24 -5.22
C LYS A 73 4.92 7.21 -6.03
N PRO A 74 5.19 5.88 -6.01
CA PRO A 74 4.36 4.89 -6.69
C PRO A 74 2.87 4.92 -6.30
N TYR A 75 2.52 5.40 -5.10
CA TYR A 75 1.13 5.55 -4.67
C TYR A 75 0.34 6.57 -5.48
N VAL A 76 0.99 7.56 -6.10
CA VAL A 76 0.31 8.54 -6.95
C VAL A 76 -0.40 7.82 -8.09
N ARG A 77 0.31 6.93 -8.80
CA ARG A 77 -0.28 6.12 -9.88
C ARG A 77 -1.39 5.22 -9.36
N TYR A 78 -1.11 4.45 -8.30
CA TYR A 78 -2.07 3.50 -7.76
C TYR A 78 -3.40 4.15 -7.38
N CYS A 79 -3.35 5.23 -6.58
CA CYS A 79 -4.56 5.92 -6.13
C CYS A 79 -5.32 6.60 -7.28
N LEU A 80 -4.65 6.97 -8.36
CA LEU A 80 -5.31 7.52 -9.56
C LEU A 80 -5.98 6.44 -10.43
N GLU A 81 -5.51 5.20 -10.36
CA GLU A 81 -6.01 4.06 -11.17
C GLU A 81 -6.96 3.13 -10.38
N GLU A 82 -7.00 3.25 -9.04
CA GLU A 82 -7.73 2.36 -8.12
C GLU A 82 -9.20 2.16 -8.52
N GLU A 83 -9.94 3.25 -8.78
CA GLU A 83 -11.37 3.13 -9.16
C GLU A 83 -11.54 2.40 -10.50
N GLY A 84 -10.65 2.66 -11.46
CA GLY A 84 -10.65 1.96 -12.75
C GLY A 84 -10.30 0.48 -12.62
N CYS A 85 -9.37 0.12 -11.73
CA CYS A 85 -9.09 -1.28 -11.39
C CYS A 85 -10.32 -1.96 -10.79
N MET A 86 -11.02 -1.27 -9.88
CA MET A 86 -12.22 -1.77 -9.21
C MET A 86 -13.40 -1.92 -10.16
N GLU A 87 -13.56 -1.00 -11.11
CA GLU A 87 -14.58 -1.09 -12.16
C GLU A 87 -14.28 -2.23 -13.13
N TYR A 88 -13.04 -2.36 -13.59
CA TYR A 88 -12.62 -3.44 -14.48
C TYR A 88 -12.82 -4.82 -13.82
N MET A 89 -12.42 -4.97 -12.56
CA MET A 89 -12.67 -6.17 -11.76
C MET A 89 -14.17 -6.48 -11.66
N ARG A 90 -15.01 -5.47 -11.36
CA ARG A 90 -16.47 -5.66 -11.26
C ARG A 90 -17.07 -6.11 -12.60
N GLY A 91 -16.62 -5.54 -13.71
CA GLY A 91 -17.00 -5.96 -15.07
C GLY A 91 -16.62 -7.42 -15.34
N LEU A 92 -15.38 -7.82 -15.06
CA LEU A 92 -14.94 -9.21 -15.22
C LEU A 92 -15.72 -10.18 -14.34
N LEU A 93 -16.02 -9.82 -13.08
CA LEU A 93 -16.83 -10.66 -12.20
C LEU A 93 -18.26 -10.83 -12.70
N ARG A 94 -18.81 -9.85 -13.41
CA ARG A 94 -20.16 -9.91 -14.01
C ARG A 94 -20.16 -10.73 -15.30
N ASP A 95 -19.24 -10.43 -16.20
CA ASP A 95 -19.32 -10.84 -17.60
C ASP A 95 -18.43 -12.05 -17.95
N ASN A 96 -17.51 -12.45 -17.07
CA ASN A 96 -16.56 -13.53 -17.32
C ASN A 96 -16.65 -14.65 -16.26
N ASP A 97 -17.31 -15.74 -16.64
CA ASP A 97 -17.56 -16.91 -15.80
C ASP A 97 -16.25 -17.57 -15.33
N LEU A 98 -15.25 -17.68 -16.20
CA LEU A 98 -13.96 -18.27 -15.88
C LEU A 98 -13.21 -17.41 -14.87
N PHE A 99 -13.22 -16.08 -15.04
CA PHE A 99 -12.63 -15.15 -14.09
C PHE A 99 -13.31 -15.23 -12.73
N ARG A 100 -14.65 -15.29 -12.70
CA ARG A 100 -15.42 -15.44 -11.46
C ARG A 100 -15.11 -16.76 -10.74
N ALA A 101 -14.95 -17.85 -11.48
CA ALA A 101 -14.51 -19.13 -10.93
C ALA A 101 -13.09 -19.04 -10.34
N TYR A 102 -12.16 -18.40 -11.08
CA TYR A 102 -10.80 -18.14 -10.62
C TYR A 102 -10.77 -17.32 -9.32
N VAL A 103 -11.49 -16.21 -9.25
CA VAL A 103 -11.52 -15.35 -8.04
C VAL A 103 -12.11 -16.13 -6.86
N THR A 104 -13.22 -16.85 -7.08
CA THR A 104 -13.86 -17.67 -6.03
C THR A 104 -12.92 -18.76 -5.51
N TRP A 105 -12.14 -19.39 -6.41
CA TRP A 105 -11.13 -20.38 -6.02
C TRP A 105 -9.98 -19.73 -5.26
N ALA A 106 -9.44 -18.61 -5.74
CA ALA A 106 -8.31 -17.91 -5.12
C ALA A 106 -8.67 -17.35 -3.74
N GLU A 107 -9.89 -16.84 -3.53
CA GLU A 107 -10.36 -16.33 -2.23
C GLU A 107 -10.46 -17.41 -1.14
N LYS A 108 -10.62 -18.69 -1.53
CA LYS A 108 -10.61 -19.82 -0.59
C LYS A 108 -9.22 -20.16 -0.07
N HIS A 109 -8.16 -19.63 -0.70
CA HIS A 109 -6.79 -19.92 -0.28
C HIS A 109 -6.52 -19.39 1.13
N PRO A 110 -5.91 -20.17 2.05
CA PRO A 110 -5.71 -19.75 3.44
C PRO A 110 -4.96 -18.42 3.61
N GLN A 111 -4.04 -18.11 2.71
CA GLN A 111 -3.28 -16.85 2.70
C GLN A 111 -4.16 -15.61 2.46
N CYS A 112 -5.37 -15.76 1.91
CA CYS A 112 -6.30 -14.65 1.70
C CYS A 112 -6.94 -14.17 3.00
N GLN A 113 -6.88 -14.94 4.09
CA GLN A 113 -7.44 -14.56 5.39
C GLN A 113 -8.92 -14.11 5.31
N ARG A 114 -9.70 -14.78 4.45
CA ARG A 114 -11.12 -14.47 4.15
C ARG A 114 -11.37 -13.09 3.50
N LEU A 115 -10.32 -12.42 3.01
CA LEU A 115 -10.46 -11.16 2.30
C LEU A 115 -10.82 -11.41 0.84
N LYS A 116 -11.75 -10.59 0.33
CA LYS A 116 -12.08 -10.58 -1.10
C LYS A 116 -11.02 -9.88 -1.92
N LEU A 117 -10.97 -10.15 -3.22
CA LEU A 117 -10.09 -9.43 -4.14
C LEU A 117 -10.32 -7.90 -4.06
N SER A 118 -11.58 -7.47 -3.98
CA SER A 118 -11.96 -6.06 -3.78
C SER A 118 -11.31 -5.44 -2.54
N ASP A 119 -11.31 -6.19 -1.43
CA ASP A 119 -10.74 -5.72 -0.17
C ASP A 119 -9.22 -5.61 -0.27
N MET A 120 -8.59 -6.51 -1.03
CA MET A 120 -7.14 -6.48 -1.28
C MET A 120 -6.74 -5.30 -2.16
N LEU A 121 -7.51 -4.97 -3.19
CA LEU A 121 -7.27 -3.81 -4.05
C LEU A 121 -7.42 -2.49 -3.29
N ALA A 122 -8.28 -2.41 -2.28
CA ALA A 122 -8.38 -1.22 -1.42
C ALA A 122 -7.21 -1.08 -0.41
N LYS A 123 -6.44 -2.15 -0.14
CA LYS A 123 -5.40 -2.14 0.91
C LYS A 123 -4.33 -1.10 0.73
N PRO A 124 -3.76 -0.85 -0.47
CA PRO A 124 -2.72 0.15 -0.61
C PRO A 124 -3.21 1.52 -0.16
N HIS A 125 -4.36 1.99 -0.66
CA HIS A 125 -4.93 3.28 -0.27
C HIS A 125 -5.17 3.34 1.25
N GLN A 126 -5.82 2.31 1.81
CA GLN A 126 -6.04 2.21 3.25
C GLN A 126 -4.72 2.24 4.03
N ARG A 127 -3.68 1.56 3.54
CA ARG A 127 -2.36 1.53 4.18
C ARG A 127 -1.72 2.92 4.19
N LEU A 128 -1.87 3.68 3.11
CA LEU A 128 -1.34 5.03 2.99
C LEU A 128 -1.94 5.93 4.07
N THR A 129 -3.26 5.92 4.25
CA THR A 129 -3.96 6.77 5.23
C THR A 129 -3.73 6.35 6.68
N LYS A 130 -3.25 5.13 6.94
CA LYS A 130 -2.93 4.65 8.29
C LYS A 130 -1.63 5.24 8.85
N TYR A 131 -0.68 5.67 8.03
CA TYR A 131 0.61 6.17 8.52
C TYR A 131 0.47 7.36 9.48
N PRO A 132 -0.26 8.44 9.14
CA PRO A 132 -0.48 9.55 10.07
C PRO A 132 -1.19 9.12 11.36
N LEU A 133 -2.16 8.21 11.28
CA LEU A 133 -2.92 7.73 12.45
C LEU A 133 -2.05 6.94 13.44
N LEU A 134 -1.17 6.09 12.90
CA LEU A 134 -0.20 5.33 13.70
C LEU A 134 0.82 6.27 14.34
N LEU A 135 1.37 7.22 13.58
CA LEU A 135 2.33 8.21 14.09
C LEU A 135 1.71 9.14 15.15
N LYS A 136 0.47 9.60 14.96
CA LYS A 136 -0.29 10.35 15.98
C LYS A 136 -0.49 9.54 17.26
N SER A 137 -0.67 8.22 17.15
CA SER A 137 -0.75 7.34 18.32
C SER A 137 0.59 7.20 19.05
N VAL A 138 1.70 7.18 18.31
CA VAL A 138 3.06 7.24 18.88
C VAL A 138 3.29 8.59 19.56
N LEU A 139 2.91 9.70 18.93
CA LEU A 139 3.06 11.05 19.49
C LEU A 139 2.39 11.19 20.85
N ARG A 140 1.16 10.67 20.99
CA ARG A 140 0.42 10.69 22.27
C ARG A 140 1.11 9.94 23.42
N ARG A 141 2.03 9.03 23.11
CA ARG A 141 2.78 8.22 24.08
C ARG A 141 4.27 8.56 24.15
N THR A 142 4.67 9.66 23.51
CA THR A 142 6.06 10.13 23.50
C THR A 142 6.12 11.35 24.40
N ASP A 143 6.94 11.34 25.45
CA ASP A 143 7.06 12.48 26.37
C ASP A 143 8.26 13.38 26.05
N GLU A 144 9.36 12.79 25.60
CA GLU A 144 10.62 13.48 25.33
C GLU A 144 10.45 14.52 24.20
N PRO A 145 10.82 15.79 24.42
CA PRO A 145 10.56 16.87 23.47
C PRO A 145 11.13 16.66 22.07
N ARG A 146 12.38 16.21 21.94
CA ARG A 146 13.01 16.01 20.62
C ARG A 146 12.36 14.86 19.85
N ALA A 147 11.95 13.79 20.53
CA ALA A 147 11.21 12.69 19.96
C ALA A 147 9.81 13.13 19.53
N LYS A 148 9.12 14.00 20.30
CA LYS A 148 7.85 14.61 19.86
C LYS A 148 8.04 15.40 18.57
N GLU A 149 9.03 16.28 18.49
CA GLU A 149 9.34 17.06 17.28
C GLU A 149 9.62 16.17 16.07
N ALA A 150 10.38 15.08 16.28
CA ALA A 150 10.63 14.09 15.25
C ALA A 150 9.33 13.45 14.76
N VAL A 151 8.44 13.02 15.67
CA VAL A 151 7.17 12.40 15.29
C VAL A 151 6.25 13.38 14.57
N VAL A 152 6.16 14.63 15.01
CA VAL A 152 5.41 15.70 14.32
C VAL A 152 5.93 15.85 12.89
N THR A 153 7.24 15.94 12.70
CA THR A 153 7.85 16.03 11.36
C THR A 153 7.50 14.83 10.47
N MET A 154 7.44 13.61 11.04
CA MET A 154 7.05 12.41 10.30
C MET A 154 5.56 12.43 9.91
N ILE A 155 4.69 12.92 10.79
CA ILE A 155 3.25 13.09 10.52
C ILE A 155 3.07 14.06 9.36
N ASP A 156 3.70 15.24 9.44
CA ASP A 156 3.59 16.29 8.43
C ASP A 156 4.05 15.80 7.06
N SER A 157 5.13 15.02 7.01
CA SER A 157 5.64 14.41 5.79
C SER A 157 4.62 13.46 5.14
N ALA A 158 4.00 12.59 5.94
CA ALA A 158 3.00 11.64 5.46
C ALA A 158 1.71 12.34 5.03
N GLU A 159 1.22 13.30 5.82
CA GLU A 159 0.01 14.07 5.52
C GLU A 159 0.19 14.94 4.28
N ARG A 160 1.34 15.62 4.12
CA ARG A 160 1.66 16.40 2.92
C ARG A 160 1.61 15.54 1.66
N PHE A 161 2.15 14.33 1.72
CA PHE A 161 2.09 13.39 0.59
C PHE A 161 0.65 12.94 0.30
N ILE A 162 -0.13 12.59 1.32
CA ILE A 162 -1.55 12.22 1.16
C ILE A 162 -2.35 13.37 0.57
N HIS A 163 -2.14 14.60 1.02
CA HIS A 163 -2.77 15.79 0.46
C HIS A 163 -2.41 15.99 -1.01
N HIS A 164 -1.15 15.75 -1.40
CA HIS A 164 -0.71 15.78 -2.78
C HIS A 164 -1.43 14.72 -3.64
N VAL A 165 -1.46 13.45 -3.18
CA VAL A 165 -2.17 12.37 -3.88
C VAL A 165 -3.66 12.73 -4.06
N ASN A 166 -4.32 13.20 -2.99
CA ASN A 166 -5.72 13.61 -3.04
C ASN A 166 -5.96 14.78 -4.00
N ALA A 167 -5.02 15.72 -4.11
CA ALA A 167 -5.10 16.82 -5.07
C ALA A 167 -5.01 16.31 -6.52
N CYS A 168 -4.10 15.39 -6.81
CA CYS A 168 -4.01 14.74 -8.12
C CYS A 168 -5.29 13.98 -8.46
N MET A 169 -5.88 13.26 -7.51
CA MET A 169 -7.15 12.55 -7.70
C MET A 169 -8.29 13.50 -8.06
N ARG A 170 -8.42 14.64 -7.36
CA ARG A 170 -9.45 15.65 -7.67
C ARG A 170 -9.27 16.27 -9.04
N GLN A 171 -8.04 16.56 -9.46
CA GLN A 171 -7.77 17.11 -10.80
C GLN A 171 -8.18 16.15 -11.92
N ARG A 172 -7.95 14.85 -11.75
CA ARG A 172 -8.35 13.82 -12.72
C ARG A 172 -9.87 13.66 -12.81
N GLN A 173 -10.58 13.82 -11.69
CA GLN A 173 -12.05 13.69 -11.64
C GLN A 173 -12.79 14.95 -12.11
N GLY A 174 -12.20 16.15 -11.92
CA GLY A 174 -12.79 17.42 -12.36
C GLY A 174 -12.46 17.81 -13.81
N GLY A 175 -11.66 17.01 -14.51
CA GLY A 175 -11.29 17.21 -15.91
C GLY A 175 -11.91 16.21 -16.88
N ALA A 176 -12.91 15.44 -16.45
CA ALA A 176 -13.68 14.49 -17.25
C ALA A 176 -15.08 15.05 -17.56
#